data_AF-A0AA86MYH5-F1
#
_entry.id   AF-A0AA86MYH5-F1
#
_cell.length_a   1.000
_cell.length_b   1.000
_cell.length_c   1.000
_cell.angle_alpha   90.00
_cell.angle_beta   90.00
_cell.angle_gamma   90.00
#
_symmetry.space_group_name_H-M   'P 1'
#
loop_
_entity.id
_entity.type
_entity.pdbx_description
1 polymer ?
#
loop_
_entity_poly.entity_id
_entity_poly.type
_entity_poly.pdbx_seq_one_letter_code
_entity_poly.pdbx_strand_id
1 'polypeptide(L)'
;MARRSTDWFAAPLSLVYIAGTSREAEAAEQALTAEGVDYALSLEEYRNESMLGAIFGSVYKGLFFYVPRVYHRPVCEILEAAGLNDTVALREEERN
;
A
#
# COMPACT_ATOMS: atom_id res chain seq x y z
N MET A 1 -3.20 -2.80 26.55
CA MET A 1 -4.07 -2.93 25.36
C MET A 1 -4.72 -1.59 25.10
N ALA A 2 -4.10 -0.75 24.25
CA ALA A 2 -4.68 0.53 23.88
C ALA A 2 -5.88 0.28 22.96
N ARG A 3 -7.05 0.80 23.32
CA ARG A 3 -8.22 0.85 22.43
C ARG A 3 -7.80 1.69 21.22
N ARG A 4 -7.54 1.06 20.07
CA ARG A 4 -7.37 1.76 18.79
C ARG A 4 -8.64 2.59 18.56
N SER A 5 -8.50 3.92 18.48
CA SER A 5 -9.65 4.79 18.31
C SER A 5 -10.37 4.45 17.01
N THR A 6 -11.69 4.28 17.09
CA THR A 6 -12.57 3.99 15.95
C THR A 6 -12.50 5.08 14.86
N ASP A 7 -11.95 6.26 15.19
CA ASP A 7 -11.79 7.39 14.27
C ASP A 7 -10.89 7.12 13.05
N TRP A 8 -10.01 6.10 13.10
CA TRP A 8 -9.14 5.79 11.95
C TRP A 8 -9.93 5.37 10.70
N PHE A 9 -11.10 4.75 10.87
CA PHE A 9 -11.99 4.37 9.76
C PHE A 9 -12.70 5.56 9.10
N ALA A 10 -12.76 6.71 9.78
CA ALA A 10 -13.44 7.90 9.26
C ALA A 10 -12.50 8.80 8.43
N ALA A 11 -11.19 8.58 8.52
CA ALA A 11 -10.21 9.33 7.74
C ALA A 11 -10.13 8.78 6.31
N PRO A 12 -9.96 9.65 5.29
CA PRO A 12 -9.72 9.20 3.93
C PRO A 12 -8.43 8.37 3.88
N LEU A 13 -8.54 7.16 3.36
CA LEU A 13 -7.41 6.27 3.14
C LEU A 13 -6.78 6.54 1.78
N SER A 14 -5.46 6.39 1.70
CA SER A 14 -4.70 6.48 0.45
C SER A 14 -3.83 5.24 0.29
N LEU A 15 -3.74 4.78 -0.96
CA LEU A 15 -2.91 3.65 -1.36
C LEU A 15 -1.44 4.05 -1.31
N VAL A 16 -0.62 3.28 -0.61
CA VAL A 16 0.83 3.53 -0.51
C VAL A 16 1.66 2.47 -1.24
N TYR A 17 1.15 1.26 -1.39
CA TYR A 17 1.89 0.15 -1.99
C TYR A 17 0.97 -0.94 -2.52
N ILE A 18 1.38 -1.62 -3.59
CA ILE A 18 0.71 -2.81 -4.14
C ILE A 18 1.74 -3.94 -4.17
N ALA A 19 1.54 -4.98 -3.37
CA ALA A 19 2.32 -6.20 -3.43
C ALA A 19 1.79 -7.12 -4.54
N GLY A 20 2.63 -7.45 -5.51
CA GLY A 20 2.33 -8.43 -6.56
C GLY A 20 2.64 -9.87 -6.15
N THR A 21 3.44 -10.06 -5.09
CA THR A 21 3.83 -11.37 -4.58
C THR A 21 3.66 -11.48 -3.06
N SER A 22 3.53 -12.71 -2.53
CA SER A 22 3.47 -12.95 -1.08
C SER A 22 4.72 -12.45 -0.36
N ARG A 23 5.89 -12.54 -1.01
CA ARG A 23 7.16 -12.07 -0.44
C ARG A 23 7.16 -10.55 -0.25
N GLU A 24 6.64 -9.80 -1.24
CA GLU A 24 6.50 -8.34 -1.12
C GLU A 24 5.46 -7.98 -0.05
N ALA A 25 4.36 -8.71 0.03
CA ALA A 25 3.32 -8.48 1.04
C ALA A 25 3.88 -8.68 2.45
N GLU A 26 4.61 -9.77 2.69
CA GLU A 26 5.26 -10.05 3.97
C GLU A 26 6.30 -8.98 4.33
N ALA A 27 7.11 -8.55 3.36
CA ALA A 27 8.11 -7.50 3.59
C ALA A 27 7.45 -6.15 3.95
N ALA A 28 6.38 -5.77 3.25
CA ALA A 28 5.64 -4.55 3.52
C ALA A 28 4.97 -4.61 4.90
N GLU A 29 4.29 -5.71 5.23
CA GLU A 29 3.68 -5.93 6.54
C GLU A 29 4.73 -5.87 7.67
N GLN A 30 5.89 -6.49 7.48
CA GLN A 30 6.97 -6.46 8.46
C GLN A 30 7.51 -5.03 8.68
N ALA A 31 7.73 -4.27 7.61
CA ALA A 31 8.21 -2.88 7.71
C ALA A 31 7.20 -1.98 8.44
N LEU A 32 5.93 -2.04 8.06
CA LEU A 32 4.87 -1.24 8.69
C LEU A 32 4.65 -1.63 10.15
N THR A 33 4.64 -2.92 10.45
CA THR A 33 4.46 -3.43 11.82
C THR A 33 5.63 -3.04 12.73
N ALA A 34 6.86 -3.09 12.21
CA ALA A 34 8.06 -2.70 12.97
C ALA A 34 8.00 -1.23 13.42
N GLU A 35 7.44 -0.36 12.58
CA GLU A 35 7.25 1.07 12.86
C GLU A 35 5.92 1.38 13.59
N GLY A 36 5.13 0.36 13.91
CA GLY A 36 3.84 0.50 14.60
C GLY A 36 2.78 1.22 13.78
N VAL A 37 2.88 1.18 12.44
CA VAL A 37 1.92 1.80 11.52
C VAL A 37 0.70 0.91 11.38
N ASP A 38 -0.48 1.49 11.60
CA ASP A 38 -1.76 0.84 11.28
C ASP A 38 -2.07 1.00 9.77
N TYR A 39 -2.44 -0.09 9.11
CA TYR A 39 -2.78 -0.12 7.68
C TYR A 39 -4.02 -0.96 7.41
N ALA A 40 -4.69 -0.66 6.29
CA ALA A 40 -5.77 -1.44 5.72
C ALA A 40 -5.25 -2.26 4.52
N LEU A 41 -5.82 -3.45 4.33
CA LEU A 41 -5.50 -4.33 3.22
C LEU A 41 -6.72 -4.57 2.34
N SER A 42 -6.50 -4.60 1.03
CA SER A 42 -7.51 -5.01 0.05
C SER A 42 -6.86 -5.91 -0.99
N LEU A 43 -7.50 -7.03 -1.31
CA LEU A 43 -7.07 -7.91 -2.39
C LEU A 43 -7.83 -7.53 -3.65
N GLU A 44 -7.15 -6.92 -4.62
CA GLU A 44 -7.78 -6.36 -5.81
C GLU A 44 -7.08 -6.84 -7.09
N GLU A 45 -7.83 -6.82 -8.19
CA GLU A 45 -7.29 -7.07 -9.51
C GLU A 45 -6.70 -5.77 -10.07
N TYR A 46 -5.45 -5.81 -10.52
CA TYR A 46 -4.77 -4.70 -11.16
C TYR A 46 -4.23 -5.10 -12.52
N ARG A 47 -4.16 -4.11 -13.42
CA ARG A 47 -3.54 -4.31 -14.73
C ARG A 47 -2.06 -4.00 -14.66
N ASN A 48 -1.23 -5.00 -14.93
CA ASN A 48 0.19 -4.77 -15.08
C ASN A 48 0.48 -4.45 -16.54
N GLU A 49 0.83 -3.20 -16.83
CA GLU A 49 1.19 -2.72 -18.18
C GLU A 49 2.63 -3.08 -18.58
N SER A 50 3.29 -3.98 -17.86
CA SER A 50 4.60 -4.50 -18.26
C SER A 50 4.51 -5.21 -19.63
N MET A 51 5.58 -5.12 -20.42
CA MET A 51 5.71 -5.73 -21.76
C MET A 51 5.30 -7.23 -21.80
N LEU A 52 5.50 -7.97 -20.70
CA LEU A 52 5.07 -9.37 -20.55
C LEU A 52 3.55 -9.54 -20.33
N GLY A 53 2.91 -8.59 -19.64
CA GLY A 53 1.46 -8.56 -19.40
C GLY A 53 0.64 -8.31 -20.66
N ALA A 54 1.23 -7.69 -21.69
CA ALA A 54 0.61 -7.52 -23.00
C ALA A 54 0.46 -8.84 -23.79
N ILE A 55 1.23 -9.88 -23.45
CA ILE A 55 1.27 -11.16 -24.20
C ILE A 55 0.40 -12.25 -23.54
N PHE A 56 0.29 -12.26 -22.20
CA PHE A 56 -0.29 -13.39 -21.45
C PHE A 56 -1.64 -13.11 -20.75
N GLY A 57 -2.22 -11.93 -20.98
CA GLY A 57 -3.40 -11.49 -20.24
C GLY A 57 -2.96 -10.61 -19.07
N SER A 58 -3.53 -9.42 -19.05
CA SER A 58 -2.98 -8.27 -18.34
C SER A 58 -3.59 -8.06 -16.95
N VAL A 59 -4.27 -9.04 -16.36
CA VAL A 59 -4.98 -8.89 -15.08
C VAL A 59 -4.34 -9.79 -14.03
N TYR A 60 -3.78 -9.17 -13.00
CA TYR A 60 -3.12 -9.82 -11.88
C TYR A 60 -3.86 -9.47 -10.59
N LYS A 61 -3.82 -10.36 -9.58
CA LYS A 61 -4.28 -10.03 -8.23
C LYS A 61 -3.10 -9.49 -7.43
N GLY A 62 -3.28 -8.35 -6.79
CA GLY A 62 -2.31 -7.73 -5.90
C GLY A 62 -2.92 -7.44 -4.54
N LEU A 63 -2.08 -7.37 -3.51
CA LEU A 63 -2.48 -6.93 -2.18
C LEU A 63 -2.15 -5.45 -2.00
N PHE A 64 -3.17 -4.65 -1.77
CA PHE A 64 -3.11 -3.20 -1.72
C PHE A 64 -3.02 -2.76 -0.27
N PHE A 65 -2.04 -1.91 0.03
CA PHE A 65 -1.79 -1.36 1.36
C PHE A 65 -2.27 0.08 1.41
N TYR A 66 -3.22 0.35 2.29
CA TYR A 66 -3.80 1.67 2.48
C TYR A 66 -3.51 2.20 3.87
N VAL A 67 -3.24 3.50 3.99
CA VAL A 67 -3.07 4.18 5.27
C VAL A 67 -3.89 5.47 5.28
N PRO A 68 -4.22 6.04 6.46
CA PRO A 68 -4.82 7.37 6.51
C PRO A 68 -3.95 8.38 5.75
N ARG A 69 -4.57 9.23 4.94
CA ARG A 69 -3.89 10.22 4.07
C ARG A 69 -2.77 11.00 4.76
N VAL A 70 -2.97 11.36 6.03
CA VAL A 70 -2.00 12.10 6.86
C VAL A 70 -0.67 11.37 7.05
N TYR A 71 -0.67 10.03 6.94
CA TYR A 71 0.50 9.18 7.09
C TYR A 71 1.10 8.71 5.76
N HIS A 72 0.50 9.04 4.62
CA HIS A 72 0.93 8.54 3.31
C HIS A 72 2.43 8.76 3.06
N ARG A 73 2.90 10.01 3.15
CA ARG A 73 4.30 10.33 2.84
C ARG A 73 5.30 9.69 3.83
N PRO A 74 5.12 9.81 5.16
CA PRO A 74 5.96 9.09 6.12
C PRO A 74 6.00 7.58 5.88
N VAL A 75 4.88 6.98 5.49
CA VAL A 75 4.79 5.54 5.22
C VAL A 75 5.52 5.16 3.92
N CYS A 76 5.43 5.96 2.86
CA CYS A 76 6.24 5.74 1.66
C CYS A 76 7.73 5.75 1.99
N GLU A 77 8.19 6.70 2.81
CA GLU A 77 9.60 6.80 3.23
C GLU A 77 10.05 5.55 4.02
N ILE A 78 9.19 4.98 4.87
CA ILE A 78 9.45 3.71 5.58
C ILE A 78 9.58 2.54 4.59
N LEU A 79 8.67 2.43 3.63
CA LEU A 79 8.68 1.35 2.63
C LEU A 79 9.91 1.43 1.71
N GLU A 80 10.26 2.63 1.25
CA GLU A 80 11.46 2.89 0.46
C GLU A 80 12.74 2.54 1.23
N ALA A 81 12.82 2.89 2.52
CA ALA A 81 13.94 2.51 3.37
C ALA A 81 14.05 0.97 3.55
N ALA A 82 12.94 0.24 3.46
CA ALA A 82 12.91 -1.21 3.44
C ALA A 82 13.22 -1.84 2.06
N GLY A 83 13.51 -1.01 1.04
CA GLY A 83 13.81 -1.44 -0.32
C GLY A 83 12.58 -1.69 -1.20
N LEU A 84 11.38 -1.32 -0.74
CA LEU A 84 10.11 -1.42 -1.46
C LEU A 84 9.84 -0.10 -2.19
N ASN A 85 10.55 0.13 -3.28
CA ASN A 85 10.58 1.42 -3.98
C ASN A 85 9.38 1.67 -4.92
N ASP A 86 8.54 0.66 -5.16
CA ASP A 86 7.34 0.77 -5.99
C ASP A 86 6.17 1.39 -5.20
N THR A 87 6.44 2.46 -4.46
CA THR A 87 5.43 3.20 -3.70
C THR A 87 4.49 3.95 -4.65
N VAL A 88 3.22 4.03 -4.27
CA VAL A 88 2.20 4.70 -5.08
C VAL A 88 2.20 6.18 -4.75
N ALA A 89 2.41 7.03 -5.76
CA ALA A 89 2.31 8.47 -5.57
C ALA A 89 0.86 8.88 -5.28
N LEU A 90 0.69 9.76 -4.30
CA LEU A 90 -0.59 10.35 -3.95
C LEU A 90 -1.12 11.15 -5.15
N ARG A 91 -2.31 10.80 -5.66
CA ARG A 91 -2.88 11.47 -6.84
C ARG A 91 -3.26 12.93 -6.50
N GLU A 92 -3.28 13.82 -7.48
CA GLU A 92 -3.64 15.24 -7.24
C GLU A 92 -5.08 15.41 -6.72
N GLU A 93 -6.00 14.55 -7.17
CA GLU A 93 -7.42 14.51 -6.78
C GLU A 93 -7.62 14.20 -5.29
N GLU A 94 -6.63 13.53 -4.72
CA GLU A 94 -6.58 13.09 -3.35
C GLU A 94 -5.96 14.19 -2.44
N ARG A 95 -5.33 15.22 -3.00
CA ARG A 95 -4.56 16.22 -2.23
C ARG A 95 -5.41 17.27 -1.50
N ASN A 96 -6.73 17.28 -1.69
CA ASN A 96 -7.68 18.29 -1.17
C ASN A 96 -8.58 17.78 -0.04
#